data_AF-A0A6M5J6L4-F1
#
_entry.id   AF-A0A6M5J6L4-F1
#
_cell.length_a   1.000
_cell.length_b   1.000
_cell.length_c   1.000
_cell.angle_alpha   90.00
_cell.angle_beta   90.00
_cell.angle_gamma   90.00
#
_symmetry.space_group_name_H-M   'P 1'
#
loop_
_entity.id
_entity.type
_entity.pdbx_description
1 polymer ?
#
loop_
_entity_poly.entity_id
_entity_poly.type
_entity_poly.pdbx_seq_one_letter_code
_entity_poly.pdbx_strand_id
1 'polypeptide(L)' 'MLYIARGIEDDHYWVVEEFDGGLVETPWRIEREFDGYRLSHADDQDATHEVYALGSFSAPETAVEALLHHFGGIN' A
#
# COMPACT_ATOMS: atom_id res chain seq x y z
N MET A 1 -11.74 4.91 2.54
CA MET A 1 -10.97 5.44 1.39
C MET A 1 -9.49 5.35 1.76
N LEU A 2 -8.63 4.96 0.82
CA LEU A 2 -7.20 4.80 1.08
C LEU A 2 -6.41 5.98 0.52
N TYR A 3 -5.36 6.37 1.24
CA TYR A 3 -4.46 7.48 0.90
C TYR A 3 -3.02 7.08 1.14
N ILE A 4 -2.09 7.93 0.71
CA ILE A 4 -0.65 7.76 0.88
C ILE A 4 -0.13 8.79 1.87
N ALA A 5 0.58 8.33 2.89
CA ALA A 5 1.40 9.16 3.76
C ALA A 5 2.88 8.86 3.52
N ARG A 6 3.73 9.88 3.45
CA ARG A 6 5.19 9.68 3.34
C ARG A 6 5.73 9.24 4.70
N GLY A 7 6.49 8.15 4.72
CA GLY A 7 7.20 7.70 5.92
C GLY A 7 8.20 8.76 6.40
N ILE A 8 8.52 8.74 7.70
CA ILE A 8 9.62 9.55 8.26
C ILE A 8 10.96 9.04 7.72
N GLU A 9 11.05 7.73 7.52
CA GLU A 9 12.13 7.07 6.80
C GLU A 9 11.82 7.17 5.30
N ASP A 10 12.70 7.84 4.57
CA ASP A 10 12.44 8.38 3.22
C ASP A 10 12.37 7.32 2.10
N ASP A 11 12.33 6.04 2.45
CA ASP A 11 12.42 4.89 1.54
C ASP A 11 11.07 4.24 1.22
N HIS A 12 10.00 4.59 1.95
CA HIS A 12 8.67 4.02 1.72
C HIS A 12 7.53 5.01 1.99
N TYR A 13 6.36 4.65 1.47
CA TYR A 13 5.10 5.28 1.83
C TYR A 13 4.24 4.33 2.65
N TRP A 14 3.45 4.89 3.55
CA TRP A 14 2.40 4.21 4.28
C TRP A 14 1.06 4.39 3.59
N VAL A 15 0.28 3.32 3.53
CA VAL A 15 -1.12 3.41 3.17
C VAL A 15 -1.91 3.75 4.44
N VAL A 16 -2.71 4.81 4.37
CA VAL A 16 -3.58 5.23 5.48
C VAL A 16 -5.03 5.11 5.05
N GLU A 17 -5.90 4.74 5.97
CA GLU A 17 -7.34 4.67 5.78
C GLU A 17 -8.01 5.84 6.48
N GLU A 18 -8.98 6.47 5.82
CA GLU A 18 -9.89 7.40 6.48
C GLU A 18 -10.96 6.65 7.28
N PHE A 19 -11.00 6.89 8.58
CA PHE A 19 -11.96 6.34 9.51
C PHE A 19 -12.44 7.43 10.48
N ASP A 20 -13.77 7.62 10.55
CA ASP A 20 -14.43 8.63 11.41
C ASP A 20 -13.85 10.06 11.26
N GLY A 21 -13.53 10.45 10.02
CA GLY A 21 -12.96 11.77 9.70
C GLY A 21 -11.48 11.95 10.11
N GLY A 22 -10.83 10.90 10.62
CA GLY A 22 -9.40 10.84 10.88
C GLY A 22 -8.67 9.94 9.88
N LEU A 23 -7.35 10.12 9.76
CA LEU A 23 -6.47 9.20 9.02
C LEU A 23 -5.81 8.23 10.00
N VAL A 24 -5.95 6.94 9.72
CA VAL A 24 -5.38 5.85 10.52
C VAL A 24 -4.39 5.08 9.65
N GLU A 25 -3.20 4.81 10.19
CA GLU A 25 -2.21 3.99 9.50
C GLU A 25 -2.70 2.57 9.32
N THR A 26 -2.55 2.02 8.11
CA THR A 26 -2.77 0.61 7.83
C THR A 26 -1.43 -0.12 7.83
N PRO A 27 -1.40 -1.45 8.01
CA PRO A 27 -0.16 -2.19 7.93
C PRO A 27 0.40 -2.30 6.50
N TRP A 28 -0.24 -1.69 5.49
CA TRP A 28 0.23 -1.72 4.10
C TRP A 28 1.23 -0.60 3.82
N ARG A 29 2.28 -0.95 3.09
CA ARG A 29 3.35 -0.06 2.65
C ARG A 29 3.51 -0.11 1.14
N ILE A 30 4.10 0.95 0.62
CA ILE A 30 4.55 1.06 -0.77
C ILE A 30 6.03 1.36 -0.75
N GLU A 31 6.82 0.39 -1.21
CA GLU A 31 8.26 0.46 -1.25
C GLU A 31 8.74 0.89 -2.64
N ARG A 32 9.75 1.75 -2.68
CA ARG A 32 10.36 2.18 -3.94
C ARG A 32 11.50 1.23 -4.31
N GLU A 33 11.32 0.56 -5.42
CA GLU A 33 12.25 -0.41 -5.99
C GLU A 33 12.87 0.08 -7.30
N PHE A 34 13.82 -0.69 -7.83
CA PHE A 34 14.52 -0.33 -9.08
C PHE A 34 13.56 -0.27 -10.29
N ASP A 35 12.47 -1.03 -10.26
CA ASP A 35 11.49 -1.18 -11.35
C ASP A 35 10.15 -0.51 -11.09
N GLY A 36 10.05 0.32 -10.04
CA GLY A 36 8.85 1.08 -9.71
C GLY A 36 8.51 1.00 -8.23
N TYR A 37 7.22 0.90 -7.93
CA TYR A 37 6.68 0.83 -6.58
C TYR A 37 6.04 -0.53 -6.34
N ARG A 38 6.22 -1.10 -5.15
CA ARG A 38 5.65 -2.42 -4.80
C ARG A 38 4.92 -2.36 -3.48
N LEU A 39 3.87 -3.16 -3.37
CA LEU A 39 3.12 -3.32 -2.14
C LEU A 39 3.82 -4.31 -1.22
N SER A 40 3.84 -3.99 0.07
CA SER A 40 4.28 -4.90 1.14
C SER A 40 3.40 -4.70 2.37
N HIS A 41 3.45 -5.66 3.29
CA HIS A 41 2.74 -5.61 4.57
C HIS A 41 3.75 -5.60 5.70
N ALA A 42 3.60 -4.68 6.64
CA ALA A 42 4.52 -4.39 7.73
C ALA A 42 4.80 -5.60 8.63
N ASP A 43 3.77 -6.40 8.90
CA ASP A 43 3.78 -7.44 9.94
C ASP A 43 3.49 -8.85 9.40
N ASP A 44 3.22 -8.99 8.10
CA ASP A 44 2.72 -10.26 7.52
C ASP A 44 3.40 -10.55 6.18
N GLN A 45 4.27 -11.55 6.20
CA GLN A 45 5.01 -11.96 5.01
C GLN A 45 4.14 -12.68 3.99
N ASP A 46 3.10 -13.40 4.42
CA ASP A 46 2.20 -14.11 3.51
C ASP A 46 1.30 -13.12 2.77
N ALA A 47 0.79 -12.11 3.49
CA ALA A 47 0.07 -10.99 2.88
C ALA A 47 0.96 -10.21 1.90
N THR A 48 2.25 -10.01 2.22
CA THR A 48 3.23 -9.43 1.30
C THR A 48 3.37 -10.28 0.03
N HIS A 49 3.55 -11.60 0.17
CA HIS A 49 3.67 -12.49 -0.99
C HIS A 49 2.42 -12.48 -1.87
N GLU A 50 1.23 -12.37 -1.28
CA GLU A 50 -0.02 -12.28 -2.02
C GLU A 50 -0.06 -11.03 -2.92
N VAL A 51 0.21 -9.86 -2.36
CA VAL A 51 0.20 -8.60 -3.13
C VAL A 51 1.41 -8.44 -4.04
N TYR A 52 2.51 -9.14 -3.77
CA TYR A 52 3.71 -9.13 -4.62
C TYR A 52 3.41 -9.67 -6.03
N ALA A 53 2.44 -10.57 -6.16
CA ALA A 53 1.97 -11.07 -7.46
C ALA A 53 1.32 -9.99 -8.34
N LEU A 54 0.91 -8.85 -7.77
CA LEU A 54 0.37 -7.70 -8.50
C LEU A 54 1.47 -6.93 -9.28
N GLY A 55 2.74 -7.20 -8.99
CA GLY A 55 3.89 -6.63 -9.71
C GLY A 55 4.28 -5.22 -9.23
N SER A 56 5.07 -4.54 -10.06
CA SER A 56 5.49 -3.16 -9.81
C SER A 56 4.56 -2.16 -10.50
N PHE A 57 4.41 -1.00 -9.87
CA PHE A 57 3.59 0.11 -10.33
C PHE A 57 4.47 1.31 -10.70
N SER A 58 4.04 2.10 -11.69
CA SER A 58 4.78 3.29 -12.13
C SER A 58 4.65 4.49 -11.18
N ALA A 59 3.62 4.50 -10.33
CA ALA A 59 3.34 5.53 -9.35
C ALA A 59 2.76 4.90 -8.06
N PRO A 60 3.00 5.48 -6.87
CA PRO A 60 2.50 4.91 -5.63
C PRO A 60 0.97 4.99 -5.53
N GLU A 61 0.32 5.98 -6.15
CA GLU A 61 -1.14 6.09 -6.22
C GLU A 61 -1.77 4.87 -6.90
N THR A 62 -1.15 4.38 -7.97
CA THR A 62 -1.61 3.18 -8.69
C THR A 62 -1.48 1.93 -7.83
N ALA A 63 -0.48 1.85 -6.94
CA ALA A 63 -0.36 0.75 -5.99
C ALA A 63 -1.52 0.75 -4.97
N VAL A 64 -1.94 1.92 -4.48
CA VAL A 64 -3.11 2.04 -3.59
C VAL A 64 -4.39 1.62 -4.30
N GLU A 65 -4.60 2.04 -5.55
CA GLU A 65 -5.76 1.64 -6.34
C GLU A 65 -5.82 0.12 -6.53
N ALA A 66 -4.68 -0.52 -6.81
CA ALA A 66 -4.58 -1.97 -6.94
C ALA A 66 -4.90 -2.69 -5.61
N LEU A 67 -4.38 -2.17 -4.49
CA LEU A 67 -4.67 -2.69 -3.16
C LEU A 67 -6.17 -2.60 -2.81
N LEU A 68 -6.79 -1.46 -3.12
CA LEU A 68 -8.22 -1.26 -2.94
C LEU A 68 -9.03 -2.24 -3.80
N HIS A 69 -8.63 -2.47 -5.05
CA HIS A 69 -9.32 -3.43 -5.91
C HIS A 69 -9.15 -4.88 -5.44
N HIS A 70 -7.97 -5.23 -4.91
CA HIS A 70 -7.63 -6.58 -4.45
C HIS A 70 -8.40 -6.96 -3.17
N PHE A 71 -8.49 -6.07 -2.18
CA PHE A 71 -9.16 -6.35 -0.90
C PHE A 71 -10.55 -5.71 -0.75
N GLY A 72 -10.83 -4.62 -1.47
CA GLY A 72 -12.10 -3.88 -1.43
C GLY A 72 -13.16 -4.39 -2.39
N GLY A 73 -12.88 -5.45 -3.16
CA GLY A 73 -13.82 -6.15 -4.05
C GLY A 73 -14.88 -7.01 -3.35
N ILE A 74 -15.11 -6.82 -2.05
CA ILE A 74 -16.25 -7.37 -1.31
C ILE A 74 -17.13 -6.20 -0.86
N ASN A 75 -18.05 -5.78 -1.72
CA ASN A 75 -19.27 -5.06 -1.33
C ASN A 75 -20.46 -5.75 -2.00
#